data_AF-A0A1V5UHR8-F1
#
_entry.id   AF-A0A1V5UHR8-F1
#
_cell.length_a   1.000
_cell.length_b   1.000
_cell.length_c   1.000
_cell.angle_alpha   90.00
_cell.angle_beta   90.00
_cell.angle_gamma   90.00
#
_symmetry.space_group_name_H-M   'P 1'
#
loop_
_entity.id
_entity.type
_entity.pdbx_description
1 polymer ?
#
loop_
_entity_poly.entity_id
_entity_poly.type
_entity_poly.pdbx_seq_one_letter_code
_entity_poly.pdbx_strand_id
1 'polypeptide(L)'
;MDKKKLLNVVSAGLFLVAAILWFALPAIARTEPSNSYSFVNLTFGKKEVVPLLGEVVIFKFSFLNLLTPLFLLGGVALAAGRVVGKSLEKNKALGYVLLALGLVSVVLIFLVKNLALMPNVDNVAEQLKAYKLTGGAVATLILAGLGGVAGVAADLLK
;
A
#
# COMPACT_ATOMS: atom_id res chain seq x y z
N MET A 1 25.25 15.06 -6.49
CA MET A 1 23.99 15.37 -5.78
C MET A 1 24.24 15.19 -4.29
N ASP A 2 23.74 16.08 -3.43
CA ASP A 2 23.86 15.99 -1.97
C ASP A 2 23.28 14.65 -1.47
N LYS A 3 23.94 13.99 -0.50
CA LYS A 3 23.50 12.71 0.09
C LYS A 3 22.08 12.80 0.65
N LYS A 4 21.72 13.94 1.25
CA LYS A 4 20.37 14.19 1.76
C LYS A 4 19.33 14.18 0.64
N LYS A 5 19.63 14.87 -0.47
CA LYS A 5 18.75 14.92 -1.65
C LYS A 5 18.63 13.56 -2.33
N LEU A 6 19.73 12.81 -2.40
CA LEU A 6 19.72 11.44 -2.92
C LEU A 6 18.76 10.55 -2.14
N LEU A 7 18.78 10.61 -0.81
CA LEU A 7 17.87 9.79 0.01
C LEU A 7 16.41 10.24 -0.06
N ASN A 8 16.14 11.53 -0.21
CA ASN A 8 14.77 12.00 -0.49
C ASN A 8 14.27 11.53 -1.87
N VAL A 9 15.14 11.50 -2.89
CA VAL A 9 14.81 10.93 -4.20
C VAL A 9 14.55 9.43 -4.09
N VAL A 10 15.39 8.69 -3.35
CA VAL A 10 15.19 7.25 -3.09
C VAL A 10 13.87 7.02 -2.34
N SER A 11 13.59 7.80 -1.29
CA SER A 11 12.33 7.75 -0.55
C SER A 11 11.12 7.95 -1.47
N ALA A 12 11.13 9.01 -2.29
CA ALA A 12 10.07 9.29 -3.25
C ALA A 12 9.91 8.14 -4.26
N GLY A 13 11.03 7.61 -4.79
CA GLY A 13 11.03 6.48 -5.72
C GLY A 13 10.44 5.22 -5.10
N LEU A 14 10.81 4.88 -3.87
CA LEU A 14 10.30 3.71 -3.17
C LEU A 14 8.80 3.81 -2.89
N PHE A 15 8.31 4.97 -2.43
CA PHE A 15 6.88 5.21 -2.28
C PHE A 15 6.13 5.14 -3.62
N LEU A 16 6.72 5.66 -4.71
CA LEU A 16 6.11 5.64 -6.03
C LEU A 16 6.02 4.21 -6.57
N VAL A 17 7.08 3.42 -6.46
CA VAL A 17 7.05 2.02 -6.87
C VAL A 17 6.04 1.24 -6.03
N ALA A 18 6.00 1.44 -4.70
CA ALA A 18 4.97 0.83 -3.86
C ALA A 18 3.55 1.23 -4.30
N ALA A 19 3.33 2.49 -4.67
CA ALA A 19 2.04 2.96 -5.19
C ALA A 19 1.69 2.30 -6.53
N ILE A 20 2.65 2.14 -7.44
CA ILE A 20 2.42 1.46 -8.73
C ILE A 20 2.09 -0.03 -8.48
N LEU A 21 2.89 -0.70 -7.65
CA LEU A 21 2.69 -2.12 -7.32
C LEU A 21 1.37 -2.38 -6.60
N TRP A 22 0.85 -1.40 -5.84
CA TRP A 22 -0.47 -1.48 -5.24
C TRP A 22 -1.57 -1.78 -6.27
N PHE A 23 -1.53 -1.10 -7.43
CA PHE A 23 -2.48 -1.27 -8.53
C PHE A 23 -2.09 -2.42 -9.47
N ALA A 24 -0.80 -2.61 -9.73
CA ALA A 24 -0.29 -3.57 -10.71
C ALA A 24 -0.27 -5.02 -10.20
N LEU A 25 -0.31 -5.23 -8.89
CA LEU A 25 -0.31 -6.56 -8.26
C LEU A 25 -1.69 -6.85 -7.63
N PRO A 26 -2.72 -7.15 -8.43
CA PRO A 26 -3.95 -7.71 -7.89
C PRO A 26 -3.61 -9.07 -7.27
N ALA A 27 -3.59 -9.11 -5.94
CA ALA A 27 -3.29 -10.30 -5.15
C ALA A 27 -4.46 -10.59 -4.22
N ILE A 28 -5.66 -10.71 -4.79
CA ILE A 28 -6.82 -11.25 -4.10
C ILE A 28 -7.14 -12.56 -4.81
N ALA A 29 -6.46 -13.61 -4.36
CA ALA A 29 -6.75 -14.97 -4.75
C ALA A 29 -8.17 -15.28 -4.26
N ARG A 30 -9.14 -15.22 -5.17
CA ARG A 30 -10.24 -16.17 -5.09
C ARG A 30 -9.71 -17.51 -5.57
N THR A 31 -10.30 -18.58 -5.06
CA THR A 31 -10.03 -19.98 -5.40
C THR A 31 -10.20 -20.29 -6.90
N GLU A 32 -10.65 -19.34 -7.73
CA GLU A 32 -10.80 -19.48 -9.18
C GLU A 32 -10.02 -18.39 -9.96
N PRO A 33 -9.11 -18.76 -10.87
CA PRO A 33 -8.28 -17.83 -11.65
C PRO A 33 -9.03 -16.96 -12.66
N SER A 34 -10.28 -17.30 -12.99
CA SER A 34 -11.06 -16.69 -14.07
C SER A 34 -11.62 -15.30 -13.75
N ASN A 35 -11.67 -14.90 -12.47
CA ASN A 35 -12.27 -13.63 -12.03
C ASN A 35 -11.30 -12.80 -11.19
N SER A 36 -10.43 -12.04 -11.87
CA SER A 36 -9.58 -11.02 -11.23
C SER A 36 -10.35 -9.69 -11.12
N TYR A 37 -10.49 -9.14 -9.91
CA TYR A 37 -11.13 -7.85 -9.70
C TYR A 37 -10.08 -6.73 -9.62
N SER A 38 -10.29 -5.66 -10.37
CA SER A 38 -9.44 -4.47 -10.33
C SER A 38 -9.53 -3.74 -8.98
N PHE A 39 -8.54 -2.88 -8.70
CA PHE A 39 -8.57 -1.97 -7.55
C PHE A 39 -9.90 -1.21 -7.43
N VAL A 40 -10.48 -0.76 -8.55
CA VAL A 40 -11.72 0.02 -8.56
C VAL A 40 -12.88 -0.80 -8.00
N ASN A 41 -13.02 -2.05 -8.45
CA ASN A 41 -14.05 -2.97 -7.96
C ASN A 41 -13.89 -3.27 -6.46
N LEU A 42 -12.64 -3.36 -6.01
CA LEU A 42 -12.30 -3.67 -4.61
C LEU A 42 -12.46 -2.47 -3.67
N THR A 43 -12.29 -1.26 -4.21
CA THR A 43 -12.36 -0.01 -3.44
C THR A 43 -13.75 0.55 -3.41
N PHE A 44 -14.42 0.62 -4.56
CA PHE A 44 -15.72 1.27 -4.70
C PHE A 44 -16.88 0.28 -4.67
N GLY A 45 -16.57 -1.01 -4.57
CA GLY A 45 -17.53 -2.09 -4.56
C GLY A 45 -17.89 -2.56 -5.95
N LYS A 46 -18.50 -3.75 -6.01
CA LYS A 46 -19.03 -4.34 -7.22
C LYS A 46 -20.29 -5.11 -6.89
N LYS A 47 -21.29 -4.97 -7.75
CA LYS A 47 -22.47 -5.83 -7.79
C LYS A 47 -22.45 -6.64 -9.07
N GLU A 48 -22.90 -7.87 -9.00
CA GLU A 48 -23.11 -8.72 -10.19
C GLU A 48 -24.58 -9.15 -10.21
N VAL A 49 -25.19 -9.10 -11.39
CA VAL A 49 -26.57 -9.56 -11.58
C VAL A 49 -26.51 -11.03 -11.96
N VAL A 50 -27.05 -11.89 -11.09
CA VAL A 50 -27.13 -13.32 -11.34
C VAL A 50 -28.54 -13.65 -11.87
N PRO A 51 -28.67 -14.32 -13.02
CA PRO A 51 -29.96 -14.50 -13.72
C PRO A 51 -31.10 -15.13 -12.90
N LEU A 52 -30.80 -15.87 -11.82
CA LEU A 52 -31.79 -16.49 -10.93
C LEU A 52 -31.88 -15.88 -9.51
N LEU A 53 -30.89 -15.10 -9.09
CA LEU A 53 -30.77 -14.62 -7.71
C LEU A 53 -30.85 -13.09 -7.57
N GLY A 54 -30.92 -12.36 -8.70
CA GLY A 54 -30.95 -10.89 -8.70
C GLY A 54 -29.58 -10.25 -8.48
N GLU A 55 -29.55 -9.01 -7.98
CA GLU A 55 -28.30 -8.31 -7.66
C GLU A 55 -27.60 -8.91 -6.44
N VAL A 56 -26.38 -9.39 -6.62
CA VAL A 56 -25.51 -9.87 -5.54
C VAL A 56 -24.38 -8.85 -5.33
N VAL A 57 -24.24 -8.38 -4.09
CA VAL A 57 -23.13 -7.50 -3.69
C VAL A 57 -21.87 -8.35 -3.52
N ILE A 58 -20.92 -8.19 -4.43
CA ILE A 58 -19.64 -8.91 -4.42
C ILE A 58 -18.63 -8.21 -3.50
N PHE A 59 -18.56 -6.88 -3.57
CA PHE A 59 -17.74 -6.06 -2.68
C PHE A 59 -18.50 -4.78 -2.30
N LYS A 60 -18.33 -4.33 -1.05
CA LYS A 60 -18.74 -3.00 -0.59
C LYS A 60 -17.55 -2.04 -0.67
N PHE A 61 -17.82 -0.74 -0.54
CA PHE A 61 -16.76 0.27 -0.47
C PHE A 61 -15.75 -0.06 0.64
N SER A 62 -14.46 -0.01 0.30
CA SER A 62 -13.35 -0.28 1.22
C SER A 62 -12.52 0.98 1.42
N PHE A 63 -12.79 1.66 2.53
CA PHE A 63 -12.04 2.85 2.94
C PHE A 63 -10.54 2.54 3.15
N LEU A 64 -10.22 1.37 3.68
CA LEU A 64 -8.82 0.93 3.89
C LEU A 64 -8.07 0.75 2.56
N ASN A 65 -8.76 0.22 1.54
CA ASN A 65 -8.18 0.06 0.21
C ASN A 65 -7.92 1.43 -0.46
N LEU A 66 -8.77 2.43 -0.19
CA LEU A 66 -8.60 3.81 -0.67
C LEU A 66 -7.50 4.57 0.08
N LEU A 67 -7.36 4.37 1.40
CA LEU A 67 -6.37 5.07 2.22
C LEU A 67 -4.93 4.76 1.83
N THR A 68 -4.66 3.50 1.49
CA THR A 68 -3.31 3.03 1.16
C THR A 68 -2.64 3.85 0.05
N PRO A 69 -3.24 4.00 -1.15
CA PRO A 69 -2.63 4.82 -2.20
C PRO A 69 -2.54 6.30 -1.82
N LEU A 70 -3.45 6.84 -0.98
CA LEU A 70 -3.34 8.22 -0.50
C LEU A 70 -2.10 8.43 0.37
N PHE A 71 -1.78 7.50 1.28
CA PHE A 71 -0.57 7.61 2.09
C PHE A 71 0.71 7.42 1.28
N LEU A 72 0.71 6.48 0.33
CA LEU A 72 1.87 6.28 -0.56
C LEU A 72 2.12 7.53 -1.41
N LEU A 73 1.08 8.10 -2.03
CA LEU A 73 1.18 9.34 -2.81
C LEU A 73 1.55 10.54 -1.95
N GLY A 74 1.04 10.62 -0.72
CA GLY A 74 1.47 11.61 0.27
C GLY A 74 2.96 11.50 0.59
N GLY A 75 3.47 10.27 0.72
CA GLY A 75 4.91 9.99 0.87
C GLY A 75 5.73 10.46 -0.32
N VAL A 76 5.27 10.18 -1.56
CA VAL A 76 5.90 10.69 -2.79
C VAL A 76 5.94 12.21 -2.81
N ALA A 77 4.78 12.86 -2.61
CA ALA A 77 4.65 14.31 -2.68
C ALA A 77 5.53 15.00 -1.63
N LEU A 78 5.55 14.47 -0.40
CA LEU A 78 6.37 15.00 0.67
C LEU A 78 7.86 14.80 0.37
N ALA A 79 8.30 13.59 0.01
CA ALA A 79 9.69 13.30 -0.29
C ALA A 79 10.21 14.10 -1.50
N ALA A 80 9.44 14.18 -2.59
CA ALA A 80 9.77 15.01 -3.75
C ALA A 80 9.77 16.52 -3.41
N GLY A 81 8.79 16.97 -2.61
CA GLY A 81 8.74 18.35 -2.11
C GLY A 81 9.99 18.73 -1.32
N ARG A 82 10.58 17.80 -0.56
CA ARG A 82 11.84 17.99 0.16
C ARG A 82 13.09 18.02 -0.72
N VAL A 83 13.02 17.57 -1.98
CA VAL A 83 14.13 17.71 -2.95
C VAL A 83 14.16 19.11 -3.56
N VAL A 84 12.97 19.67 -3.84
CA VAL A 84 12.82 20.94 -4.56
C VAL A 84 12.69 22.14 -3.61
N GLY A 85 12.00 21.97 -2.48
CA GLY A 85 11.69 23.02 -1.52
C GLY A 85 12.71 23.12 -0.39
N LYS A 86 13.54 24.17 -0.41
CA LYS A 86 14.55 24.44 0.66
C LYS A 86 13.94 24.54 2.08
N SER A 87 12.72 25.06 2.21
CA SER A 87 12.03 25.14 3.51
C SER A 87 11.63 23.77 4.05
N LEU A 88 11.20 22.86 3.16
CA LEU A 88 10.82 21.49 3.47
C LEU A 88 12.04 20.60 3.73
N GLU A 89 13.13 20.84 3.01
CA GLU A 89 14.41 20.15 3.23
C GLU A 89 14.97 20.40 4.63
N LYS A 90 14.88 21.64 5.13
CA LYS A 90 15.38 22.03 6.46
C LYS A 90 14.52 21.51 7.62
N ASN A 91 13.26 21.19 7.37
CA ASN A 91 12.35 20.72 8.40
C ASN A 91 12.57 19.22 8.67
N LYS A 92 13.29 18.91 9.76
CA LYS A 92 13.58 17.53 10.20
C LYS A 92 12.35 16.76 10.66
N ALA A 93 11.27 17.43 11.07
CA ALA A 93 10.03 16.76 11.46
C ALA A 93 9.42 15.99 10.28
N LEU A 94 9.65 16.45 9.04
CA LEU A 94 9.13 15.82 7.84
C LEU A 94 9.75 14.44 7.56
N GLY A 95 10.96 14.16 8.08
CA GLY A 95 11.53 12.81 8.05
C GLY A 95 10.69 11.84 8.87
N TYR A 96 10.30 12.21 10.09
CA TYR A 96 9.42 11.40 10.94
C TYR A 96 8.01 11.25 10.36
N VAL A 97 7.50 12.27 9.67
CA VAL A 97 6.24 12.16 8.93
C VAL A 97 6.36 11.14 7.80
N LEU A 98 7.46 11.14 7.03
CA LEU A 98 7.71 10.12 6.01
C LEU A 98 7.79 8.71 6.63
N LEU A 99 8.43 8.56 7.78
CA LEU A 99 8.46 7.27 8.50
C LEU A 99 7.06 6.84 8.93
N ALA A 100 6.27 7.74 9.51
CA ALA A 100 4.90 7.45 9.92
C ALA A 100 4.03 7.05 8.71
N LEU A 101 4.14 7.76 7.59
CA LEU A 101 3.47 7.41 6.34
C LEU A 101 3.89 6.03 5.83
N GLY A 102 5.19 5.70 5.90
CA GLY A 102 5.71 4.38 5.57
C GLY A 102 5.12 3.29 6.46
N LEU A 103 5.17 3.46 7.78
CA LEU A 103 4.65 2.50 8.76
C LEU A 103 3.15 2.28 8.61
N VAL A 104 2.37 3.35 8.50
CA VAL A 104 0.92 3.27 8.29
C VAL A 104 0.62 2.56 6.97
N SER A 105 1.34 2.90 5.90
CA SER A 105 1.19 2.21 4.61
C SER A 105 1.51 0.72 4.72
N VAL A 106 2.57 0.34 5.43
CA VAL A 106 2.94 -1.06 5.66
C VAL A 106 1.80 -1.80 6.37
N VAL A 107 1.26 -1.23 7.46
CA VAL A 107 0.15 -1.86 8.20
C VAL A 107 -1.09 -1.98 7.32
N LEU A 108 -1.45 -0.93 6.56
CA LEU A 108 -2.63 -0.97 5.70
C LEU A 108 -2.47 -1.95 4.53
N ILE A 109 -1.31 -1.97 3.87
CA ILE A 109 -1.01 -2.94 2.82
C ILE A 109 -1.12 -4.36 3.39
N PHE A 110 -0.58 -4.58 4.58
CA PHE A 110 -0.64 -5.87 5.26
C PHE A 110 -2.10 -6.25 5.55
N LEU A 111 -2.88 -5.38 6.17
CA LEU A 111 -4.27 -5.66 6.50
C LEU A 111 -5.10 -5.90 5.25
N VAL A 112 -5.01 -5.04 4.24
CA VAL A 112 -5.84 -5.14 3.03
C VAL A 112 -5.46 -6.34 2.18
N LYS A 113 -4.17 -6.61 1.96
CA LYS A 113 -3.74 -7.74 1.12
C LYS A 113 -3.90 -9.08 1.87
N ASN A 114 -3.82 -9.12 3.20
CA ASN A 114 -4.01 -10.36 3.96
C ASN A 114 -5.48 -10.66 4.31
N LEU A 115 -6.27 -9.67 4.75
CA LEU A 115 -7.68 -9.90 5.08
C LEU A 115 -8.51 -10.23 3.83
N ALA A 116 -8.11 -9.73 2.66
CA ALA A 116 -8.78 -10.07 1.40
C ALA A 116 -8.55 -11.53 0.96
N LEU A 117 -7.53 -12.20 1.49
CA LEU A 117 -7.16 -13.59 1.14
C LEU A 117 -7.66 -14.62 2.14
N MET A 118 -8.24 -14.21 3.27
CA MET A 118 -8.76 -15.16 4.26
C MET A 118 -10.04 -15.80 3.73
N PRO A 119 -10.06 -17.12 3.48
CA PRO A 119 -11.31 -17.80 3.18
C PRO A 119 -12.22 -17.72 4.41
N ASN A 120 -13.53 -17.54 4.17
CA ASN A 120 -14.51 -17.55 5.24
C ASN A 120 -14.75 -19.00 5.68
N VAL A 121 -13.86 -19.52 6.54
CA VAL A 121 -13.93 -20.88 7.10
C VAL A 121 -14.31 -20.78 8.56
N ASP A 122 -15.22 -21.63 9.04
CA ASP A 122 -15.68 -21.59 10.44
C ASP A 122 -14.57 -21.92 11.46
N ASN A 123 -13.42 -22.44 11.00
CA ASN A 123 -12.29 -22.84 11.82
C ASN A 123 -11.08 -21.90 11.68
N VAL A 124 -10.79 -21.14 12.74
CA VAL A 124 -9.66 -20.18 12.83
C VAL A 124 -8.30 -20.84 12.53
N ALA A 125 -8.12 -22.12 12.90
CA ALA A 125 -6.87 -22.84 12.66
C ALA A 125 -6.64 -23.15 11.16
N GLU A 126 -7.71 -23.37 10.39
CA GLU A 126 -7.63 -23.55 8.94
C GLU A 126 -7.48 -22.21 8.21
N GLN A 127 -8.12 -21.15 8.69
CA GLN A 127 -7.90 -19.78 8.19
C GLN A 127 -6.42 -19.37 8.30
N LEU A 128 -5.78 -19.68 9.43
CA LEU A 128 -4.35 -19.40 9.66
C LEU A 128 -3.42 -20.29 8.82
N LYS A 129 -3.82 -21.51 8.46
CA LYS A 129 -3.04 -22.39 7.56
C LYS A 129 -3.14 -21.99 6.09
N ALA A 130 -4.27 -21.39 5.68
CA ALA A 130 -4.45 -20.83 4.35
C ALA A 130 -3.70 -19.50 4.15
N TYR A 131 -3.10 -18.96 5.22
CA TYR A 131 -2.36 -17.71 5.22
C TYR A 131 -1.12 -17.78 4.31
N LYS A 132 -1.15 -17.06 3.19
CA LYS A 132 0.01 -16.84 2.32
C LYS A 132 0.06 -15.39 1.86
N LEU A 133 1.08 -14.66 2.32
CA LEU A 133 1.44 -13.40 1.67
C LEU A 133 1.93 -13.71 0.25
N THR A 134 1.31 -13.09 -0.73
CA THR A 134 1.84 -13.13 -2.09
C THR A 134 3.18 -12.39 -2.13
N GLY A 135 4.15 -12.89 -2.93
CA GLY A 135 5.45 -12.24 -3.06
C GLY A 135 5.34 -10.76 -3.47
N GLY A 136 4.28 -10.42 -4.22
CA GLY A 136 3.94 -9.05 -4.57
C GLY A 136 3.51 -8.16 -3.40
N ALA A 137 2.73 -8.69 -2.45
CA ALA A 137 2.37 -7.98 -1.23
C ALA A 137 3.62 -7.72 -0.36
N VAL A 138 4.50 -8.73 -0.23
CA VAL A 138 5.78 -8.59 0.49
C VAL A 138 6.66 -7.51 -0.13
N ALA A 139 6.81 -7.51 -1.46
CA ALA A 139 7.59 -6.48 -2.15
C ALA A 139 7.03 -5.07 -1.91
N THR A 140 5.70 -4.91 -2.00
CA THR A 140 5.03 -3.62 -1.79
C THR A 140 5.22 -3.12 -0.36
N LEU A 141 5.14 -4.01 0.63
CA LEU A 141 5.39 -3.72 2.05
C LEU A 141 6.83 -3.23 2.28
N ILE A 142 7.81 -3.97 1.76
CA ILE A 142 9.23 -3.65 1.93
C ILE A 142 9.52 -2.27 1.33
N LEU A 143 9.03 -1.99 0.13
CA LEU A 143 9.25 -0.71 -0.53
C LEU A 143 8.63 0.46 0.24
N ALA A 144 7.39 0.32 0.73
CA ALA A 144 6.76 1.35 1.55
C ALA A 144 7.54 1.61 2.86
N GLY A 145 7.99 0.55 3.52
CA GLY A 145 8.80 0.65 4.75
C GLY A 145 10.16 1.31 4.51
N LEU A 146 10.89 0.88 3.48
CA LEU A 146 12.18 1.46 3.10
C LEU A 146 12.02 2.93 2.66
N GLY A 147 10.93 3.28 1.98
CA GLY A 147 10.60 4.65 1.63
C GLY A 147 10.51 5.55 2.86
N GLY A 148 9.82 5.10 3.90
CA GLY A 148 9.72 5.81 5.17
C GLY A 148 11.07 5.94 5.90
N VAL A 149 11.84 4.85 5.98
CA VAL A 149 13.17 4.84 6.63
C VAL A 149 14.17 5.75 5.91
N ALA A 150 14.18 5.74 4.58
CA ALA A 150 15.05 6.61 3.78
C ALA A 150 14.78 8.11 4.06
N GLY A 151 13.53 8.48 4.31
CA GLY A 151 13.15 9.86 4.66
C GLY A 151 13.73 10.34 5.99
N VAL A 152 13.83 9.47 7.00
CA VAL A 152 14.49 9.78 8.29
C VAL A 152 16.00 9.73 8.15
N ALA A 153 16.54 8.76 7.43
CA ALA A 153 17.98 8.66 7.18
C ALA A 153 18.54 9.92 6.51
N ALA A 154 17.76 10.55 5.62
CA ALA A 154 18.10 11.83 4.99
C ALA A 154 18.28 12.98 6.01
N ASP A 155 17.59 12.95 7.15
CA ASP A 155 17.68 13.97 8.21
C ASP A 155 18.74 13.68 9.27
N LEU A 156 19.17 12.42 9.38
CA LEU A 156 20.23 12.00 10.30
C LEU A 156 21.64 12.16 9.70
N LEU A 157 21.74 12.31 8.37
CA LEU A 157 23.01 12.61 7.72
C LEU A 157 23.35 14.11 7.86
N LYS A 158 24.59 14.37 8.26
CA LYS A 158 25.18 15.71 8.34
C LYS A 158 25.61 16.19 6.96
#